data_AF-A0A7Y0GM07-F1
#
_entry.id   AF-A0A7Y0GM07-F1
#
_cell.length_a   1.000
_cell.length_b   1.000
_cell.length_c   1.000
_cell.angle_alpha   90.00
_cell.angle_beta   90.00
_cell.angle_gamma   90.00
#
_symmetry.space_group_name_H-M   'P 1'
#
loop_
_entity.id
_entity.type
_entity.pdbx_description
1 polymer ?
#
loop_
_entity_poly.entity_id
_entity_poly.type
_entity_poly.pdbx_seq_one_letter_code
_entity_poly.pdbx_strand_id
1 'polypeptide(L)'
;MNFDEVPEGRAFPVWRSTDDGRSWDLIARVVDSHLLIGNRYQPTLYELPVDFGGSPRGTLLLAGNAIPDDMSETHIVLYASQDQGASWQFVTEVDAGGPAIYDSAATATTTAVWEPNLYMAQGRLVCAYADERLKGHGMLQVLCHRSTADLIGWSEPVIDFGVPDLYRRPGMFVSTGELPDGTFRAVFEVVGPRTVPIHIASSSDGLHWGDVDDLGQQLVSETGTTLSGSPNIAWRVSPLGRVQLLVTARLSIEADGTPSNVALYNADGGAAAWRSVPLPIPASRDLDLENSGYSQSLTWTKQGALLQATSIVNAVGSHDIVTARVVAPWAERIDDV
;
A
#
# COMPACT_ATOMS: atom_id res chain seq x y z
N MET A 1 -4.33 15.85 19.41
CA MET A 1 -4.06 14.65 20.24
C MET A 1 -3.26 13.70 19.38
N ASN A 2 -2.23 13.07 19.93
CA ASN A 2 -1.56 11.96 19.25
C ASN A 2 -2.48 10.74 19.39
N PHE A 3 -3.03 10.23 18.29
CA PHE A 3 -4.01 9.14 18.35
C PHE A 3 -3.35 7.76 18.45
N ASP A 4 -2.05 7.72 18.18
CA ASP A 4 -1.25 6.52 17.98
C ASP A 4 -0.42 6.17 19.22
N GLU A 5 -0.47 7.01 20.26
CA GLU A 5 0.17 6.78 21.56
C GLU A 5 -0.90 6.60 22.64
N VAL A 6 -0.86 5.46 23.30
CA VAL A 6 -1.69 5.10 24.45
C VAL A 6 -0.79 4.73 25.64
N PRO A 7 -1.32 4.63 26.88
CA PRO A 7 -0.52 4.19 28.02
C PRO A 7 0.22 2.86 27.79
N GLU A 8 -0.34 1.98 26.96
CA GLU A 8 0.21 0.68 26.57
C GLU A 8 1.25 0.74 25.44
N GLY A 9 1.62 1.94 24.96
CA GLY A 9 2.60 2.15 23.89
C GLY A 9 1.99 2.64 22.59
N ARG A 10 2.64 2.36 21.46
CA ARG A 10 2.13 2.74 20.14
C ARG A 10 1.04 1.78 19.65
N ALA A 11 0.04 2.33 18.97
CA ALA A 11 -1.12 1.60 18.48
C ALA A 11 -1.55 2.10 17.10
N PHE A 12 -2.17 1.21 16.31
CA PHE A 12 -2.82 1.61 15.08
C PHE A 12 -4.25 2.13 15.38
N PRO A 13 -4.56 3.42 15.12
CA PRO A 13 -5.92 3.93 15.30
C PRO A 13 -6.85 3.41 14.20
N VAL A 14 -8.07 3.03 14.57
CA VAL A 14 -9.10 2.58 13.62
C VAL A 14 -10.26 3.55 13.66
N TRP A 15 -10.44 4.27 12.55
CA TRP A 15 -11.55 5.19 12.35
C TRP A 15 -12.60 4.56 11.44
N ARG A 16 -13.87 4.83 11.71
CA ARG A 16 -15.00 4.32 10.93
C ARG A 16 -15.91 5.44 10.50
N SER A 17 -16.35 5.37 9.24
CA SER A 17 -17.46 6.16 8.74
C SER A 17 -18.67 5.26 8.50
N THR A 18 -19.85 5.68 8.97
CA THR A 18 -21.14 5.01 8.71
C THR A 18 -22.03 5.81 7.76
N ASP A 19 -21.56 6.95 7.25
CA ASP A 19 -22.30 7.89 6.43
C ASP A 19 -21.65 8.13 5.05
N ASP A 20 -20.98 7.08 4.56
CA ASP A 20 -20.34 7.02 3.25
C ASP A 20 -19.11 7.94 3.12
N GLY A 21 -18.34 8.10 4.19
CA GLY A 21 -17.10 8.89 4.23
C GLY A 21 -17.29 10.38 4.50
N ARG A 22 -18.45 10.79 5.06
CA ARG A 22 -18.73 12.21 5.38
C ARG A 22 -18.28 12.59 6.79
N SER A 23 -18.40 11.68 7.75
CA SER A 23 -17.89 11.81 9.10
C SER A 23 -17.18 10.53 9.55
N TRP A 24 -16.30 10.67 10.53
CA TRP A 24 -15.43 9.60 11.03
C TRP A 24 -15.40 9.62 12.55
N ASP A 25 -15.56 8.45 13.15
CA ASP A 25 -15.40 8.21 14.58
C ASP A 25 -14.23 7.27 14.82
N LEU A 26 -13.40 7.58 15.82
CA LEU A 26 -12.39 6.65 16.30
C LEU A 26 -13.08 5.53 17.09
N ILE A 27 -12.97 4.28 16.61
CA ILE A 27 -13.67 3.13 17.20
C ILE A 27 -12.76 2.18 17.95
N ALA A 28 -11.48 2.12 17.61
CA ALA A 28 -10.51 1.26 18.27
C ALA A 28 -9.09 1.82 18.16
N ARG A 29 -8.20 1.29 19.00
CA ARG A 29 -6.75 1.41 18.89
C ARG A 29 -6.16 0.02 19.04
N VAL A 30 -5.50 -0.47 18.00
CA VAL A 30 -4.89 -1.80 18.00
C VAL A 30 -3.52 -1.71 18.64
N VAL A 31 -3.48 -1.97 19.94
CA VAL A 31 -2.25 -2.04 20.72
C VAL A 31 -1.48 -3.31 20.37
N ASP A 32 -0.15 -3.25 20.50
CA ASP A 32 0.67 -4.45 20.40
C ASP A 32 0.48 -5.31 21.65
N SER A 33 -0.39 -6.32 21.55
CA SER A 33 -0.71 -7.23 22.66
C SER A 33 0.21 -8.46 22.74
N HIS A 34 1.17 -8.59 21.81
CA HIS A 34 2.00 -9.79 21.69
C HIS A 34 3.45 -9.52 22.10
N LEU A 35 4.11 -8.61 21.40
CA LEU A 35 5.53 -8.29 21.62
C LEU A 35 5.69 -7.20 22.68
N LEU A 36 4.65 -6.39 22.91
CA LEU A 36 4.63 -5.30 23.89
C LEU A 36 5.70 -4.21 23.61
N ILE A 37 6.05 -4.03 22.33
CA ILE A 37 7.04 -3.05 21.85
C ILE A 37 6.40 -1.89 21.08
N GLY A 38 5.16 -2.08 20.62
CA GLY A 38 4.31 -1.04 20.05
C GLY A 38 4.10 -1.19 18.55
N ASN A 39 2.84 -1.14 18.13
CA ASN A 39 2.40 -1.12 16.75
C ASN A 39 2.68 0.25 16.14
N ARG A 40 3.69 0.36 15.27
CA ARG A 40 4.32 1.64 14.93
C ARG A 40 4.16 2.04 13.47
N TYR A 41 4.50 1.18 12.52
CA TYR A 41 4.60 1.57 11.11
C TYR A 41 3.72 0.73 10.17
N GLN A 42 3.41 1.36 9.04
CA GLN A 42 2.89 0.74 7.81
C GLN A 42 1.66 -0.19 8.00
N PRO A 43 0.59 0.25 8.68
CA PRO A 43 -0.62 -0.54 8.78
C PRO A 43 -1.30 -0.70 7.41
N THR A 44 -1.88 -1.87 7.16
CA THR A 44 -2.79 -2.16 6.05
C THR A 44 -4.03 -2.89 6.57
N LEU A 45 -5.18 -2.61 5.97
CA LEU A 45 -6.47 -3.23 6.30
C LEU A 45 -6.96 -4.08 5.13
N TYR A 46 -7.46 -5.27 5.43
CA TYR A 46 -8.00 -6.20 4.42
C TYR A 46 -9.26 -6.90 4.95
N GLU A 47 -10.34 -6.91 4.18
CA GLU A 47 -11.55 -7.67 4.52
C GLU A 47 -11.52 -9.03 3.82
N LEU A 48 -11.65 -10.12 4.57
CA LEU A 48 -11.66 -11.46 4.00
C LEU A 48 -12.87 -11.64 3.04
N PRO A 49 -12.65 -11.96 1.76
CA PRO A 49 -13.73 -12.10 0.78
C PRO A 49 -14.46 -13.45 0.89
N VAL A 50 -13.88 -14.41 1.62
CA VAL A 50 -14.37 -15.78 1.81
C VAL A 50 -14.07 -16.24 3.25
N ASP A 51 -14.71 -17.31 3.68
CA ASP A 51 -14.31 -18.00 4.91
C ASP A 51 -12.88 -18.54 4.73
N PHE A 52 -11.98 -18.25 5.66
CA PHE A 52 -10.56 -18.58 5.52
C PHE A 52 -9.88 -18.72 6.88
N GLY A 53 -9.03 -19.75 7.03
CA GLY A 53 -8.24 -19.96 8.26
C GLY A 53 -9.07 -19.97 9.55
N GLY A 54 -10.27 -20.54 9.52
CA GLY A 54 -11.19 -20.56 10.67
C GLY A 54 -11.89 -19.22 10.97
N SER A 55 -11.63 -18.18 10.18
CA SER A 55 -12.29 -16.88 10.26
C SER A 55 -13.40 -16.76 9.20
N PRO A 56 -14.58 -16.22 9.54
CA PRO A 56 -15.65 -16.03 8.57
C PRO A 56 -15.33 -14.90 7.58
N ARG A 57 -15.92 -14.98 6.38
CA ARG A 57 -15.96 -13.87 5.42
C ARG A 57 -16.42 -12.58 6.12
N GLY A 58 -15.77 -11.46 5.80
CA GLY A 58 -16.03 -10.16 6.42
C GLY A 58 -15.23 -9.91 7.70
N THR A 59 -14.43 -10.89 8.15
CA THR A 59 -13.38 -10.62 9.15
C THR A 59 -12.41 -9.59 8.58
N LEU A 60 -12.13 -8.54 9.35
CA LEU A 60 -11.11 -7.56 9.02
C LEU A 60 -9.77 -8.06 9.53
N LEU A 61 -8.77 -8.05 8.68
CA LEU A 61 -7.37 -8.27 9.01
C LEU A 61 -6.64 -6.92 9.01
N LEU A 62 -5.74 -6.75 9.96
CA LEU A 62 -4.82 -5.62 10.03
C LEU A 62 -3.40 -6.17 10.13
N ALA A 63 -2.59 -5.91 9.11
CA ALA A 63 -1.15 -6.15 9.18
C ALA A 63 -0.40 -4.83 9.36
N GLY A 64 0.76 -4.86 10.01
CA GLY A 64 1.62 -3.70 10.20
C GLY A 64 2.89 -4.07 10.93
N ASN A 65 3.78 -3.10 11.13
CA ASN A 65 5.05 -3.29 11.81
C ASN A 65 4.98 -2.92 13.29
N ALA A 66 5.22 -3.90 14.17
CA ALA A 66 5.57 -3.64 15.56
C ALA A 66 7.08 -3.35 15.66
N ILE A 67 7.43 -2.22 16.29
CA ILE A 67 8.80 -1.69 16.34
C ILE A 67 9.01 -1.04 17.71
N PRO A 68 10.08 -1.38 18.45
CA PRO A 68 10.38 -0.78 19.75
C PRO A 68 10.76 0.70 19.63
N ASP A 69 10.77 1.42 20.76
CA ASP A 69 11.13 2.84 20.80
C ASP A 69 12.57 3.12 20.33
N ASP A 70 13.48 2.16 20.52
CA ASP A 70 14.87 2.27 20.07
C ASP A 70 15.09 1.85 18.61
N MET A 71 14.01 1.48 17.89
CA MET A 71 14.03 1.08 16.48
C MET A 71 14.93 -0.13 16.17
N SER A 72 15.23 -0.98 17.16
CA SER A 72 16.22 -2.06 17.04
C SER A 72 15.76 -3.28 16.22
N GLU A 73 14.47 -3.42 15.96
CA GLU A 73 13.87 -4.56 15.23
C GLU A 73 12.59 -4.16 14.50
N THR A 74 12.18 -5.00 13.54
CA THR A 74 10.94 -4.85 12.76
C THR A 74 10.17 -6.16 12.76
N HIS A 75 8.85 -6.11 13.04
CA HIS A 75 8.00 -7.29 13.10
C HIS A 75 6.70 -7.07 12.35
N ILE A 76 6.50 -7.76 11.22
CA ILE A 76 5.22 -7.74 10.51
C ILE A 76 4.25 -8.63 11.28
N VAL A 77 3.27 -8.02 11.94
CA VAL A 77 2.27 -8.68 12.78
C VAL A 77 0.89 -8.63 12.11
N LEU A 78 0.06 -9.64 12.36
CA LEU A 78 -1.30 -9.75 11.85
C LEU A 78 -2.31 -9.79 13.02
N TYR A 79 -3.33 -8.94 12.94
CA TYR A 79 -4.48 -8.89 13.82
C TYR A 79 -5.77 -9.17 13.06
N ALA A 80 -6.80 -9.66 13.76
CA ALA A 80 -8.12 -9.89 13.20
C ALA A 80 -9.23 -9.26 14.05
N SER A 81 -10.29 -8.81 13.38
CA SER A 81 -11.53 -8.30 13.98
C SER A 81 -12.75 -8.94 13.31
N GLN A 82 -13.62 -9.54 14.13
CA GLN A 82 -14.87 -10.16 13.68
C GLN A 82 -16.11 -9.30 13.99
N ASP A 83 -15.91 -8.09 14.51
CA ASP A 83 -16.95 -7.16 14.96
C ASP A 83 -16.86 -5.80 14.26
N GLN A 84 -16.45 -5.81 12.99
CA GLN A 84 -16.34 -4.62 12.12
C GLN A 84 -15.37 -3.56 12.69
N GLY A 85 -14.24 -4.03 13.25
CA GLY A 85 -13.13 -3.19 13.69
C GLY A 85 -13.25 -2.65 15.12
N ALA A 86 -14.25 -3.07 15.89
CA ALA A 86 -14.48 -2.57 17.24
C ALA A 86 -13.53 -3.22 18.27
N SER A 87 -13.17 -4.49 18.09
CA SER A 87 -12.14 -5.18 18.86
C SER A 87 -11.21 -5.98 17.95
N TRP A 88 -9.97 -6.14 18.39
CA TRP A 88 -8.89 -6.77 17.62
C TRP A 88 -8.15 -7.79 18.47
N GLN A 89 -7.77 -8.89 17.84
CA GLN A 89 -6.99 -9.96 18.46
C GLN A 89 -5.76 -10.24 17.61
N PHE A 90 -4.62 -10.40 18.28
CA PHE A 90 -3.40 -10.87 17.62
C PHE A 90 -3.64 -12.26 17.03
N VAL A 91 -3.18 -12.47 15.80
CA VAL A 91 -3.27 -13.75 15.08
C VAL A 91 -1.90 -14.42 15.03
N THR A 92 -0.93 -13.75 14.41
CA THR A 92 0.43 -14.28 14.23
C THR A 92 1.40 -13.17 13.85
N GLU A 93 2.68 -13.48 13.99
CA GLU A 93 3.76 -12.78 13.30
C GLU A 93 3.98 -13.41 11.93
N VAL A 94 4.15 -12.60 10.89
CA VAL A 94 4.35 -13.01 9.50
C VAL A 94 5.84 -13.15 9.20
N ASP A 95 6.63 -12.15 9.57
CA ASP A 95 8.10 -12.14 9.45
C ASP A 95 8.72 -11.07 10.36
N ALA A 96 10.04 -11.19 10.59
CA ALA A 96 10.83 -10.28 11.40
C ALA A 96 12.11 -9.85 10.69
N GLY A 97 12.58 -8.64 10.97
CA GLY A 97 13.81 -8.07 10.44
C GLY A 97 14.61 -7.34 11.50
N GLY A 98 15.76 -6.80 11.08
CA GLY A 98 16.62 -6.01 11.93
C GLY A 98 16.12 -4.58 12.15
N PRO A 99 17.02 -3.66 12.58
CA PRO A 99 16.67 -2.31 12.95
C PRO A 99 15.92 -1.53 11.88
N ALA A 100 14.90 -0.77 12.30
CA ALA A 100 14.09 0.10 11.45
C ALA A 100 14.87 1.36 11.02
N ILE A 101 15.92 1.16 10.22
CA ILE A 101 16.84 2.19 9.73
C ILE A 101 16.72 2.27 8.21
N TYR A 102 16.49 3.47 7.68
CA TYR A 102 16.55 3.73 6.25
C TYR A 102 17.99 4.02 5.82
N ASP A 103 18.54 3.20 4.92
CA ASP A 103 19.85 3.42 4.29
C ASP A 103 19.82 2.96 2.82
N SER A 104 19.94 3.91 1.90
CA SER A 104 19.97 3.66 0.45
C SER A 104 21.38 3.57 -0.14
N ALA A 105 22.42 3.64 0.69
CA ALA A 105 23.79 3.52 0.20
C ALA A 105 24.07 2.13 -0.38
N ALA A 106 24.93 2.06 -1.40
CA ALA A 106 25.40 0.79 -1.97
C ALA A 106 26.10 -0.13 -0.97
N THR A 107 26.51 0.41 0.19
CA THR A 107 27.16 -0.30 1.29
C THR A 107 26.22 -0.55 2.48
N ALA A 108 24.92 -0.33 2.32
CA ALA A 108 23.94 -0.50 3.39
C ALA A 108 23.98 -1.93 3.95
N THR A 109 23.89 -2.04 5.27
CA THR A 109 23.87 -3.32 6.02
C THR A 109 22.55 -3.56 6.74
N THR A 110 21.52 -2.76 6.41
CA THR A 110 20.18 -2.84 6.96
C THR A 110 19.52 -4.18 6.62
N THR A 111 18.60 -4.63 7.47
CA THR A 111 17.97 -5.96 7.40
C THR A 111 16.49 -5.93 7.80
N ALA A 112 15.86 -4.77 7.74
CA ALA A 112 14.48 -4.60 8.15
C ALA A 112 13.46 -5.17 7.14
N VAL A 113 12.25 -5.43 7.63
CA VAL A 113 11.09 -5.80 6.81
C VAL A 113 10.04 -4.70 6.88
N TRP A 114 9.36 -4.41 5.76
CA TRP A 114 8.57 -3.20 5.62
C TRP A 114 7.27 -3.42 4.85
N GLU A 115 6.26 -2.59 5.14
CA GLU A 115 5.17 -2.28 4.20
C GLU A 115 4.33 -3.51 3.76
N PRO A 116 3.67 -4.21 4.69
CA PRO A 116 2.82 -5.33 4.33
C PRO A 116 1.64 -4.92 3.45
N ASN A 117 1.33 -5.74 2.45
CA ASN A 117 0.11 -5.70 1.65
C ASN A 117 -0.52 -7.10 1.61
N LEU A 118 -1.84 -7.16 1.87
CA LEU A 118 -2.58 -8.41 2.00
C LEU A 118 -3.51 -8.61 0.80
N TYR A 119 -3.56 -9.83 0.26
CA TYR A 119 -4.53 -10.24 -0.75
C TYR A 119 -4.70 -11.76 -0.78
N MET A 120 -5.81 -12.25 -1.34
CA MET A 120 -6.03 -13.66 -1.59
C MET A 120 -5.49 -14.04 -2.98
N ALA A 121 -4.80 -15.17 -3.08
CA ALA A 121 -4.37 -15.78 -4.33
C ALA A 121 -4.33 -17.31 -4.20
N GLN A 122 -4.87 -18.03 -5.18
CA GLN A 122 -4.92 -19.50 -5.21
C GLN A 122 -5.43 -20.14 -3.89
N GLY A 123 -6.45 -19.53 -3.28
CA GLY A 123 -7.02 -20.02 -2.02
C GLY A 123 -6.09 -19.88 -0.80
N ARG A 124 -5.10 -19.00 -0.86
CA ARG A 124 -4.18 -18.65 0.24
C ARG A 124 -4.25 -17.15 0.52
N LEU A 125 -4.02 -16.76 1.77
CA LEU A 125 -3.73 -15.37 2.08
C LEU A 125 -2.25 -15.11 1.81
N VAL A 126 -1.97 -14.06 1.06
CA VAL A 126 -0.62 -13.59 0.75
C VAL A 126 -0.35 -12.32 1.54
N CYS A 127 0.84 -12.22 2.13
CA CYS A 127 1.40 -10.99 2.66
C CYS A 127 2.66 -10.67 1.86
N ALA A 128 2.57 -9.69 0.97
CA ALA A 128 3.71 -9.14 0.24
C ALA A 128 4.30 -7.96 1.03
N TYR A 129 5.62 -7.82 1.03
CA TYR A 129 6.34 -6.82 1.82
C TYR A 129 7.74 -6.57 1.23
N ALA A 130 8.36 -5.45 1.61
CA ALA A 130 9.74 -5.15 1.27
C ALA A 130 10.71 -5.79 2.28
N ASP A 131 11.79 -6.39 1.78
CA ASP A 131 12.78 -7.13 2.56
C ASP A 131 14.19 -6.66 2.22
N GLU A 132 14.93 -6.30 3.25
CA GLU A 132 16.28 -5.82 3.17
C GLU A 132 17.34 -6.90 3.47
N ARG A 133 17.01 -8.16 3.68
CA ARG A 133 17.99 -9.17 4.13
C ARG A 133 18.86 -9.74 3.01
N LEU A 134 18.60 -9.37 1.75
CA LEU A 134 19.18 -9.98 0.54
C LEU A 134 20.46 -9.30 0.02
N LYS A 135 21.16 -8.53 0.85
CA LYS A 135 22.42 -7.82 0.48
C LYS A 135 23.51 -8.74 -0.07
N GLY A 136 23.59 -9.98 0.44
CA GLY A 136 24.55 -10.99 -0.04
C GLY A 136 24.37 -11.35 -1.52
N HIS A 137 23.22 -11.03 -2.11
CA HIS A 137 22.89 -11.22 -3.52
C HIS A 137 23.02 -9.94 -4.35
N GLY A 138 23.59 -8.87 -3.80
CA GLY A 138 23.73 -7.58 -4.49
C GLY A 138 22.44 -6.75 -4.54
N MET A 139 21.39 -7.16 -3.83
CA MET A 139 20.09 -6.50 -3.79
C MET A 139 19.96 -5.68 -2.50
N LEU A 140 19.80 -4.36 -2.62
CA LEU A 140 19.65 -3.48 -1.44
C LEU A 140 18.28 -3.65 -0.76
N GLN A 141 17.24 -3.92 -1.53
CA GLN A 141 15.90 -4.25 -1.05
C GLN A 141 15.21 -5.09 -2.13
N VAL A 142 14.37 -6.02 -1.71
CA VAL A 142 13.51 -6.80 -2.61
C VAL A 142 12.06 -6.65 -2.18
N LEU A 143 11.14 -6.88 -3.10
CA LEU A 143 9.76 -7.21 -2.79
C LEU A 143 9.64 -8.73 -2.76
N CYS A 144 9.01 -9.23 -1.71
CA CYS A 144 8.78 -10.66 -1.54
C CYS A 144 7.41 -10.88 -0.90
N HIS A 145 6.97 -12.14 -0.89
CA HIS A 145 5.77 -12.50 -0.17
C HIS A 145 5.92 -13.80 0.61
N ARG A 146 5.11 -13.91 1.65
CA ARG A 146 4.78 -15.19 2.30
C ARG A 146 3.31 -15.47 2.09
N SER A 147 2.95 -16.75 2.10
CA SER A 147 1.56 -17.16 2.01
C SER A 147 1.18 -18.17 3.08
N THR A 148 -0.07 -18.12 3.53
CA THR A 148 -0.63 -19.02 4.54
C THR A 148 -1.90 -19.68 4.03
N ALA A 149 -2.22 -20.87 4.56
CA ALA A 149 -3.50 -21.54 4.34
C ALA A 149 -4.48 -21.37 5.52
N ASP A 150 -4.01 -20.86 6.66
CA ASP A 150 -4.72 -20.91 7.93
C ASP A 150 -4.56 -19.67 8.81
N LEU A 151 -3.92 -18.61 8.28
CA LEU A 151 -3.57 -17.38 9.00
C LEU A 151 -2.45 -17.52 10.05
N ILE A 152 -1.90 -18.71 10.25
CA ILE A 152 -0.93 -18.98 11.33
C ILE A 152 0.38 -19.47 10.74
N GLY A 153 0.35 -20.55 9.95
CA GLY A 153 1.52 -21.11 9.29
C GLY A 153 1.84 -20.36 8.00
N TRP A 154 2.95 -19.62 7.98
CA TRP A 154 3.45 -18.91 6.81
C TRP A 154 4.52 -19.72 6.08
N SER A 155 4.52 -19.65 4.75
CA SER A 155 5.58 -20.21 3.93
C SER A 155 6.92 -19.52 4.18
N GLU A 156 7.99 -20.12 3.66
CA GLU A 156 9.23 -19.39 3.36
C GLU A 156 8.93 -18.23 2.39
N PRO A 157 9.75 -17.15 2.44
CA PRO A 157 9.56 -16.01 1.55
C PRO A 157 9.90 -16.37 0.10
N VAL A 158 9.07 -15.89 -0.81
CA VAL A 158 9.27 -15.95 -2.26
C VAL A 158 9.60 -14.56 -2.76
N ILE A 159 10.72 -14.39 -3.46
CA ILE A 159 11.12 -13.08 -3.99
C ILE A 159 10.31 -12.80 -5.25
N ASP A 160 9.62 -11.66 -5.28
CA ASP A 160 8.82 -11.20 -6.40
C ASP A 160 9.61 -10.25 -7.31
N PHE A 161 10.32 -9.28 -6.72
CA PHE A 161 11.10 -8.29 -7.46
C PHE A 161 12.39 -7.91 -6.71
N GLY A 162 13.52 -7.89 -7.39
CA GLY A 162 14.81 -7.57 -6.81
C GLY A 162 15.89 -7.42 -7.88
N VAL A 163 16.69 -6.35 -7.79
CA VAL A 163 17.73 -6.07 -8.78
C VAL A 163 19.12 -6.17 -8.14
N PRO A 164 20.03 -7.02 -8.67
CA PRO A 164 21.35 -7.21 -8.11
C PRO A 164 22.35 -6.14 -8.60
N ASP A 165 22.05 -4.86 -8.37
CA ASP A 165 22.87 -3.74 -8.84
C ASP A 165 23.37 -2.78 -7.74
N LEU A 166 23.12 -3.12 -6.47
CA LEU A 166 23.50 -2.31 -5.31
C LEU A 166 22.99 -0.85 -5.39
N TYR A 167 21.88 -0.61 -6.08
CA TYR A 167 21.34 0.73 -6.28
C TYR A 167 19.82 0.77 -6.21
N ARG A 168 19.12 -0.05 -7.01
CA ARG A 168 17.67 -0.08 -7.05
C ARG A 168 17.10 -0.81 -5.85
N ARG A 169 16.07 -0.21 -5.26
CA ARG A 169 15.37 -0.69 -4.07
C ARG A 169 13.86 -0.70 -4.37
N PRO A 170 13.32 -1.75 -5.00
CA PRO A 170 11.87 -1.90 -5.14
C PRO A 170 11.20 -1.96 -3.76
N GLY A 171 10.07 -1.27 -3.59
CA GLY A 171 9.40 -1.11 -2.29
C GLY A 171 7.91 -0.78 -2.41
N MET A 172 7.18 -0.78 -1.28
CA MET A 172 5.77 -0.39 -1.20
C MET A 172 4.85 -1.10 -2.22
N PHE A 173 4.89 -2.44 -2.22
CA PHE A 173 4.07 -3.26 -3.11
C PHE A 173 2.58 -3.18 -2.74
N VAL A 174 1.72 -2.91 -3.72
CA VAL A 174 0.25 -2.90 -3.55
C VAL A 174 -0.41 -3.67 -4.69
N SER A 175 -1.10 -4.76 -4.36
CA SER A 175 -1.85 -5.59 -5.30
C SER A 175 -3.31 -5.15 -5.43
N THR A 176 -3.90 -5.37 -6.60
CA THR A 176 -5.35 -5.30 -6.80
C THR A 176 -6.10 -6.44 -6.12
N GLY A 177 -5.41 -7.52 -5.75
CA GLY A 177 -6.03 -8.84 -5.64
C GLY A 177 -6.52 -9.33 -7.00
N GLU A 178 -7.27 -10.43 -7.00
CA GLU A 178 -7.79 -11.03 -8.23
C GLU A 178 -8.83 -10.11 -8.88
N LEU A 179 -8.56 -9.70 -10.12
CA LEU A 179 -9.49 -8.96 -10.96
C LEU A 179 -10.54 -9.91 -11.56
N PRO A 180 -11.67 -9.40 -12.08
CA PRO A 180 -12.73 -10.24 -12.67
C PRO A 180 -12.29 -11.14 -13.84
N ASP A 181 -11.16 -10.83 -14.48
CA ASP A 181 -10.58 -11.66 -15.54
C ASP A 181 -9.65 -12.77 -15.02
N GLY A 182 -9.53 -12.91 -13.68
CA GLY A 182 -8.66 -13.88 -13.00
C GLY A 182 -7.20 -13.44 -12.90
N THR A 183 -6.85 -12.27 -13.42
CA THR A 183 -5.48 -11.74 -13.37
C THR A 183 -5.30 -10.76 -12.22
N PHE A 184 -4.05 -10.42 -11.94
CA PHE A 184 -3.65 -9.50 -10.90
C PHE A 184 -2.85 -8.35 -11.52
N ARG A 185 -2.95 -7.18 -10.91
CA ARG A 185 -2.00 -6.08 -11.12
C ARG A 185 -1.39 -5.71 -9.79
N ALA A 186 -0.14 -5.26 -9.83
CA ALA A 186 0.49 -4.65 -8.67
C ALA A 186 1.28 -3.42 -9.07
N VAL A 187 1.36 -2.47 -8.16
CA VAL A 187 2.21 -1.29 -8.30
C VAL A 187 3.22 -1.26 -7.16
N PHE A 188 4.39 -0.70 -7.44
CA PHE A 188 5.46 -0.53 -6.47
C PHE A 188 6.38 0.61 -6.90
N GLU A 189 7.10 1.18 -5.93
CA GLU A 189 8.13 2.17 -6.21
C GLU A 189 9.48 1.53 -6.47
N VAL A 190 10.35 2.23 -7.19
CA VAL A 190 11.76 1.86 -7.35
C VAL A 190 12.63 2.99 -6.80
N VAL A 191 13.09 2.85 -5.56
CA VAL A 191 14.03 3.78 -4.93
C VAL A 191 15.43 3.59 -5.55
N GLY A 192 16.23 4.66 -5.54
CA GLY A 192 17.53 4.75 -6.20
C GLY A 192 17.55 5.90 -7.20
N PRO A 193 16.76 5.81 -8.29
CA PRO A 193 16.50 6.95 -9.17
C PRO A 193 15.88 8.12 -8.41
N ARG A 194 16.29 9.37 -8.73
CA ARG A 194 15.82 10.59 -8.03
C ARG A 194 14.29 10.71 -8.01
N THR A 195 13.63 10.30 -9.09
CA THR A 195 12.17 10.43 -9.22
C THR A 195 11.41 9.31 -8.53
N VAL A 196 12.07 8.27 -8.01
CA VAL A 196 11.44 7.11 -7.36
C VAL A 196 10.25 6.60 -8.20
N PRO A 197 10.49 6.17 -9.45
CA PRO A 197 9.42 5.90 -10.40
C PRO A 197 8.51 4.77 -9.91
N ILE A 198 7.23 4.89 -10.22
CA ILE A 198 6.25 3.82 -9.98
C ILE A 198 6.23 2.87 -11.17
N HIS A 199 6.30 1.58 -10.87
CA HIS A 199 6.18 0.49 -11.82
C HIS A 199 4.84 -0.22 -11.65
N ILE A 200 4.37 -0.87 -12.71
CA ILE A 200 3.21 -1.76 -12.72
C ILE A 200 3.62 -3.13 -13.28
N ALA A 201 3.18 -4.18 -12.59
CA ALA A 201 3.37 -5.57 -12.98
C ALA A 201 2.03 -6.30 -13.09
N SER A 202 2.03 -7.43 -13.81
CA SER A 202 0.86 -8.30 -13.98
C SER A 202 1.21 -9.72 -13.59
N SER A 203 0.25 -10.43 -13.02
CA SER A 203 0.35 -11.86 -12.73
C SER A 203 -0.93 -12.56 -13.14
N SER A 204 -0.81 -13.80 -13.64
CA SER A 204 -1.96 -14.64 -13.96
C SER A 204 -2.52 -15.39 -12.76
N ASP A 205 -1.81 -15.39 -11.63
CA ASP A 205 -2.13 -16.26 -10.50
C ASP A 205 -1.90 -15.63 -9.12
N GLY A 206 -1.33 -14.42 -9.08
CA GLY A 206 -1.07 -13.64 -7.86
C GLY A 206 0.09 -14.16 -7.02
N LEU A 207 0.80 -15.21 -7.44
CA LEU A 207 1.94 -15.78 -6.71
C LEU A 207 3.25 -15.70 -7.51
N HIS A 208 3.16 -15.56 -8.83
CA HIS A 208 4.32 -15.44 -9.71
C HIS A 208 4.21 -14.19 -10.57
N TRP A 209 5.21 -13.32 -10.49
CA TRP A 209 5.22 -12.02 -11.16
C TRP A 209 6.19 -11.91 -12.33
N GLY A 210 6.93 -12.97 -12.64
CA GLY A 210 7.93 -13.02 -13.70
C GLY A 210 9.33 -13.30 -13.17
N ASP A 211 10.34 -12.90 -13.94
CA ASP A 211 11.73 -12.95 -13.51
C ASP A 211 11.98 -11.88 -12.44
N VAL A 212 12.72 -12.23 -11.38
CA VAL A 212 12.91 -11.37 -10.19
C VAL A 212 13.55 -10.02 -10.54
N ASP A 213 14.44 -9.95 -11.53
CA ASP A 213 15.10 -8.72 -11.96
C ASP A 213 14.34 -7.94 -13.03
N ASP A 214 13.20 -8.45 -13.51
CA ASP A 214 12.25 -7.71 -14.34
C ASP A 214 11.26 -6.94 -13.47
N LEU A 215 11.55 -5.65 -13.26
CA LEU A 215 10.69 -4.74 -12.50
C LEU A 215 9.41 -4.33 -13.26
N GLY A 216 9.06 -4.99 -14.36
CA GLY A 216 7.91 -4.62 -15.17
C GLY A 216 8.06 -3.22 -15.78
N GLN A 217 6.93 -2.59 -16.08
CA GLN A 217 6.91 -1.32 -16.81
C GLN A 217 6.78 -0.14 -15.86
N GLN A 218 7.55 0.93 -16.12
CA GLN A 218 7.27 2.22 -15.50
C GLN A 218 5.87 2.69 -15.91
N LEU A 219 5.09 3.13 -14.92
CA LEU A 219 3.74 3.65 -15.14
C LEU A 219 3.80 5.10 -15.63
N VAL A 220 3.31 5.34 -16.85
CA VAL A 220 3.35 6.63 -17.53
C VAL A 220 2.01 6.89 -18.21
N SER A 221 1.50 8.12 -18.13
CA SER A 221 0.30 8.55 -18.86
C SER A 221 0.58 8.76 -20.36
N GLU A 222 -0.47 8.85 -21.17
CA GLU A 222 -0.39 9.21 -22.59
C GLU A 222 0.26 10.58 -22.83
N THR A 223 0.19 11.49 -21.85
CA THR A 223 0.80 12.82 -21.90
C THR A 223 2.21 12.86 -21.33
N GLY A 224 2.77 11.71 -20.91
CA GLY A 224 4.10 11.61 -20.31
C GLY A 224 4.16 11.94 -18.82
N THR A 225 3.01 12.09 -18.14
CA THR A 225 2.95 12.27 -16.69
C THR A 225 3.33 10.96 -16.00
N THR A 226 4.20 11.04 -14.99
CA THR A 226 4.66 9.89 -14.19
C THR A 226 4.24 10.05 -12.73
N LEU A 227 4.35 8.98 -11.96
CA LEU A 227 4.14 8.97 -10.51
C LEU A 227 5.48 8.76 -9.78
N SER A 228 5.57 9.28 -8.55
CA SER A 228 6.78 9.26 -7.73
C SER A 228 6.49 8.90 -6.28
N GLY A 229 7.12 7.82 -5.82
CA GLY A 229 7.14 7.35 -4.43
C GLY A 229 5.80 6.87 -3.86
N SER A 230 5.85 5.93 -2.93
CA SER A 230 4.74 5.44 -2.11
C SER A 230 3.40 5.25 -2.84
N PRO A 231 3.33 4.30 -3.79
CA PRO A 231 2.16 4.13 -4.62
C PRO A 231 1.00 3.46 -3.88
N ASN A 232 -0.20 3.59 -4.46
CA ASN A 232 -1.36 2.79 -4.12
C ASN A 232 -2.16 2.51 -5.40
N ILE A 233 -2.86 1.39 -5.47
CA ILE A 233 -3.76 1.05 -6.57
C ILE A 233 -5.13 0.64 -6.02
N ALA A 234 -6.17 1.18 -6.65
CA ALA A 234 -7.55 0.79 -6.41
C ALA A 234 -8.23 0.45 -7.73
N TRP A 235 -9.26 -0.37 -7.65
CA TRP A 235 -10.04 -0.72 -8.83
C TRP A 235 -11.54 -0.89 -8.53
N ARG A 236 -12.34 -0.83 -9.59
CA ARG A 236 -13.76 -1.21 -9.59
C ARG A 236 -14.19 -1.72 -10.95
N VAL A 237 -15.36 -2.35 -11.02
CA VAL A 237 -16.03 -2.65 -12.29
C VAL A 237 -16.98 -1.51 -12.63
N SER A 238 -16.86 -0.96 -13.84
CA SER A 238 -17.77 0.08 -14.35
C SER A 238 -19.17 -0.48 -14.64
N PRO A 239 -20.20 0.37 -14.79
CA PRO A 239 -21.53 -0.09 -15.23
C PRO A 239 -21.52 -0.81 -16.58
N LEU A 240 -20.49 -0.61 -17.40
CA LEU A 240 -20.29 -1.27 -18.69
C LEU A 240 -19.49 -2.58 -18.57
N GLY A 241 -19.16 -3.03 -17.36
CA GLY A 241 -18.42 -4.27 -17.11
C GLY A 241 -16.91 -4.17 -17.30
N ARG A 242 -16.34 -2.97 -17.45
CA ARG A 242 -14.89 -2.79 -17.60
C ARG A 242 -14.20 -2.57 -16.26
N VAL A 243 -13.01 -3.13 -16.09
CA VAL A 243 -12.18 -2.90 -14.90
C VAL A 243 -11.54 -1.52 -15.01
N GLN A 244 -11.88 -0.62 -14.10
CA GLN A 244 -11.27 0.69 -13.98
C GLN A 244 -10.17 0.61 -12.91
N LEU A 245 -8.94 1.01 -13.26
CA LEU A 245 -7.82 1.10 -12.32
C LEU A 245 -7.51 2.57 -12.03
N LEU A 246 -7.04 2.83 -10.83
CA LEU A 246 -6.60 4.13 -10.39
C LEU A 246 -5.36 3.99 -9.51
N VAL A 247 -4.29 4.67 -9.88
CA VAL A 247 -3.00 4.60 -9.21
C VAL A 247 -2.63 5.98 -8.67
N THR A 248 -2.26 6.03 -7.40
CA THR A 248 -1.70 7.21 -6.74
C THR A 248 -0.27 6.96 -6.30
N ALA A 249 0.40 8.05 -5.91
CA ALA A 249 1.75 8.07 -5.36
C ALA A 249 1.94 9.31 -4.48
N ARG A 250 3.11 9.48 -3.85
CA ARG A 250 3.44 10.69 -3.08
C ARG A 250 3.34 11.95 -3.90
N LEU A 251 3.58 11.90 -5.21
CA LEU A 251 3.28 12.98 -6.14
C LEU A 251 3.24 12.47 -7.58
N SER A 252 2.78 13.32 -8.50
CA SER A 252 2.95 13.12 -9.93
C SER A 252 3.97 14.11 -10.50
N ILE A 253 4.59 13.78 -11.64
CA ILE A 253 5.55 14.63 -12.35
C ILE A 253 5.08 14.73 -13.79
N GLU A 254 4.83 15.94 -14.29
CA GLU A 254 4.47 16.16 -15.68
C GLU A 254 5.65 15.88 -16.63
N ALA A 255 5.38 15.77 -17.94
CA ALA A 255 6.40 15.42 -18.93
C ALA A 255 7.57 16.40 -19.01
N ASP A 256 7.39 17.66 -18.59
CA ASP A 256 8.43 18.68 -18.52
C ASP A 256 9.24 18.64 -17.21
N GLY A 257 8.94 17.69 -16.31
CA GLY A 257 9.57 17.54 -15.01
C GLY A 257 8.90 18.31 -13.87
N THR A 258 7.79 19.02 -14.13
CA THR A 258 7.09 19.81 -13.12
C THR A 258 6.34 18.90 -12.14
N PRO A 259 6.54 19.04 -10.81
CA PRO A 259 5.71 18.36 -9.81
C PRO A 259 4.23 18.75 -9.90
N SER A 260 3.35 17.78 -9.69
CA SER A 260 1.90 17.90 -9.88
C SER A 260 1.13 17.08 -8.82
N ASN A 261 -0.20 17.12 -8.90
CA ASN A 261 -1.14 16.53 -7.93
C ASN A 261 -2.24 15.73 -8.64
N VAL A 262 -1.84 14.77 -9.49
CA VAL A 262 -2.74 13.90 -10.24
C VAL A 262 -2.55 12.42 -9.89
N ALA A 263 -3.59 11.63 -10.08
CA ALA A 263 -3.54 10.17 -10.14
C ALA A 263 -3.47 9.73 -11.61
N LEU A 264 -3.10 8.47 -11.85
CA LEU A 264 -3.20 7.85 -13.17
C LEU A 264 -4.37 6.88 -13.20
N TYR A 265 -5.23 7.01 -14.20
CA TYR A 265 -6.43 6.19 -14.39
C TYR A 265 -6.31 5.33 -15.65
N ASN A 266 -6.78 4.09 -15.57
CA ASN A 266 -6.93 3.19 -16.70
C ASN A 266 -8.38 2.71 -16.83
N ALA A 267 -8.96 2.76 -18.03
CA ALA A 267 -10.36 2.41 -18.27
C ALA A 267 -10.63 0.91 -18.48
N ASP A 268 -9.58 0.08 -18.61
CA ASP A 268 -9.71 -1.29 -19.09
C ASP A 268 -8.61 -2.23 -18.55
N GLY A 269 -8.51 -2.38 -17.22
CA GLY A 269 -7.67 -3.40 -16.58
C GLY A 269 -6.17 -3.30 -16.89
N GLY A 270 -5.69 -2.12 -17.30
CA GLY A 270 -4.31 -1.88 -17.73
C GLY A 270 -4.11 -1.94 -19.26
N ALA A 271 -5.12 -2.35 -20.04
CA ALA A 271 -5.04 -2.43 -21.51
C ALA A 271 -5.31 -1.09 -22.21
N ALA A 272 -6.09 -0.20 -21.59
CA ALA A 272 -6.31 1.15 -22.13
C ALA A 272 -5.07 2.05 -21.92
N ALA A 273 -5.05 3.22 -22.57
CA ALA A 273 -4.07 4.25 -22.24
C ALA A 273 -4.29 4.78 -20.81
N TRP A 274 -3.20 5.14 -20.14
CA TRP A 274 -3.23 5.77 -18.84
C TRP A 274 -3.44 7.27 -18.99
N ARG A 275 -4.39 7.83 -18.24
CA ARG A 275 -4.71 9.26 -18.28
C ARG A 275 -4.55 9.90 -16.90
N SER A 276 -4.08 11.14 -16.89
CA SER A 276 -3.97 11.93 -15.66
C SER A 276 -5.34 12.42 -15.20
N VAL A 277 -5.66 12.23 -13.91
CA VAL A 277 -6.88 12.75 -13.30
C VAL A 277 -6.56 13.51 -12.00
N PRO A 278 -7.18 14.66 -11.73
CA PRO A 278 -6.87 15.43 -10.53
C PRO A 278 -7.22 14.66 -9.25
N LEU A 279 -6.32 14.74 -8.27
CA LEU A 279 -6.61 14.26 -6.93
C LEU A 279 -7.62 15.19 -6.23
N PRO A 280 -8.63 14.65 -5.53
CA PRO A 280 -9.63 15.45 -4.83
C PRO A 280 -9.07 16.48 -3.83
N ILE A 281 -8.02 16.10 -3.10
CA ILE A 281 -7.38 16.93 -2.10
C ILE A 281 -6.25 17.72 -2.76
N PRO A 282 -6.34 19.05 -2.81
CA PRO A 282 -5.25 19.88 -3.30
C PRO A 282 -4.09 19.83 -2.32
N ALA A 283 -2.89 19.61 -2.84
CA ALA A 283 -1.65 19.66 -2.07
C ALA A 283 -0.54 20.23 -2.94
N SER A 284 0.32 21.07 -2.36
CA SER A 284 1.61 21.39 -2.97
C SER A 284 2.55 20.23 -2.70
N ARG A 285 3.26 19.79 -3.74
CA ARG A 285 4.15 18.64 -3.68
C ARG A 285 5.46 19.00 -4.37
N ASP A 286 6.55 18.68 -3.72
CA ASP A 286 7.92 18.86 -4.20
C ASP A 286 8.65 17.51 -4.07
N LEU A 287 9.53 17.24 -5.04
CA LEU A 287 10.34 16.04 -5.07
C LEU A 287 11.30 15.95 -3.88
N ASP A 288 11.92 17.07 -3.51
CA ASP A 288 13.05 17.10 -2.56
C ASP A 288 12.64 17.45 -1.13
N LEU A 289 11.35 17.72 -0.88
CA LEU A 289 10.84 18.04 0.45
C LEU A 289 9.91 16.92 0.95
N GLU A 290 10.04 16.59 2.24
CA GLU A 290 9.00 15.83 2.94
C GLU A 290 7.72 16.68 2.93
N ASN A 291 6.72 16.17 2.23
CA ASN A 291 5.48 16.87 1.93
C ASN A 291 4.29 15.94 2.17
N SER A 292 3.10 16.56 2.15
CA SER A 292 1.81 15.91 2.02
C SER A 292 1.81 14.76 1.01
N GLY A 293 1.03 13.71 1.27
CA GLY A 293 0.74 12.70 0.25
C GLY A 293 1.50 11.39 0.36
N TYR A 294 2.41 11.24 1.33
CA TYR A 294 3.11 9.98 1.54
C TYR A 294 2.11 8.84 1.78
N SER A 295 2.18 7.81 0.92
CA SER A 295 1.31 6.64 0.89
C SER A 295 -0.20 6.96 0.86
N GLN A 296 -0.60 8.03 0.19
CA GLN A 296 -2.03 8.36 0.04
C GLN A 296 -2.80 7.26 -0.68
N SER A 297 -4.06 7.08 -0.26
CA SER A 297 -4.92 6.00 -0.75
C SER A 297 -6.18 6.57 -1.39
N LEU A 298 -6.65 5.89 -2.45
CA LEU A 298 -7.94 6.13 -3.08
C LEU A 298 -8.77 4.85 -3.03
N THR A 299 -10.08 4.98 -2.85
CA THR A 299 -11.00 3.84 -2.97
C THR A 299 -12.40 4.32 -3.34
N TRP A 300 -13.27 3.43 -3.79
CA TRP A 300 -14.68 3.73 -3.98
C TRP A 300 -15.49 3.30 -2.78
N THR A 301 -16.32 4.22 -2.31
CA THR A 301 -17.34 3.95 -1.30
C THR A 301 -18.44 3.04 -1.86
N LYS A 302 -19.27 2.48 -0.97
CA LYS A 302 -20.41 1.65 -1.35
C LYS A 302 -21.43 2.39 -2.24
N GLN A 303 -21.56 3.71 -2.07
CA GLN A 303 -22.43 4.53 -2.92
C GLN A 303 -21.75 4.98 -4.23
N GLY A 304 -20.53 4.51 -4.51
CA GLY A 304 -19.79 4.79 -5.74
C GLY A 304 -19.04 6.12 -5.76
N ALA A 305 -19.06 6.88 -4.66
CA ALA A 305 -18.22 8.07 -4.52
C ALA A 305 -16.75 7.67 -4.37
N LEU A 306 -15.84 8.43 -4.96
CA LEU A 306 -14.42 8.28 -4.68
C LEU A 306 -14.10 8.87 -3.30
N LEU A 307 -13.36 8.13 -2.51
CA LEU A 307 -12.78 8.57 -1.25
C LEU A 307 -11.25 8.63 -1.40
N GLN A 308 -10.67 9.78 -1.07
CA GLN A 308 -9.23 9.94 -0.85
C GLN A 308 -8.96 10.08 0.63
N ALA A 309 -7.90 9.43 1.11
CA ALA A 309 -7.29 9.68 2.40
C ALA A 309 -5.80 9.99 2.20
N THR A 310 -5.31 11.06 2.81
CA THR A 310 -3.92 11.50 2.67
C THR A 310 -3.47 12.31 3.88
N SER A 311 -2.17 12.38 4.11
CA SER A 311 -1.57 13.39 4.97
C SER A 311 -1.47 14.74 4.26
N ILE A 312 -1.67 15.83 4.99
CA ILE A 312 -1.41 17.20 4.54
C ILE A 312 -0.59 17.93 5.61
N VAL A 313 0.46 18.64 5.18
CA VAL A 313 1.24 19.50 6.08
C VAL A 313 0.35 20.61 6.62
N ASN A 314 0.25 20.71 7.94
CA ASN A 314 -0.56 21.72 8.63
C ASN A 314 0.25 22.97 8.98
N ALA A 315 -0.43 24.00 9.51
CA ALA A 315 0.16 25.33 9.74
C ALA A 315 1.32 25.34 10.75
N VAL A 316 1.51 24.27 11.54
CA VAL A 316 2.61 24.14 12.51
C VAL A 316 3.73 23.22 12.01
N GLY A 317 3.69 22.79 10.75
CA GLY A 317 4.70 21.91 10.14
C GLY A 317 4.57 20.44 10.52
N SER A 318 3.44 20.04 11.14
CA SER A 318 3.07 18.63 11.34
C SER A 318 2.15 18.17 10.20
N HIS A 319 1.55 16.99 10.32
CA HIS A 319 0.64 16.43 9.32
C HIS A 319 -0.74 16.15 9.90
N ASP A 320 -1.78 16.57 9.18
CA ASP A 320 -3.16 16.15 9.43
C ASP A 320 -3.51 15.02 8.47
N ILE A 321 -4.24 14.01 8.94
CA ILE A 321 -4.91 13.06 8.06
C ILE A 321 -6.24 13.68 7.61
N VAL A 322 -6.40 13.84 6.30
CA VAL A 322 -7.59 14.41 5.69
C VAL A 322 -8.23 13.43 4.72
N THR A 323 -9.56 13.49 4.64
CA THR A 323 -10.33 12.72 3.68
C THR A 323 -11.15 13.61 2.78
N ALA A 324 -11.26 13.28 1.49
CA ALA A 324 -12.17 13.93 0.56
C ALA A 324 -13.04 12.89 -0.14
N ARG A 325 -14.31 13.21 -0.25
CA ARG A 325 -15.32 12.38 -0.91
C ARG A 325 -15.87 13.11 -2.13
N VAL A 326 -15.81 12.50 -3.29
CA VAL A 326 -16.28 13.08 -4.56
C VAL A 326 -17.34 12.18 -5.19
N VAL A 327 -18.54 12.74 -5.43
CA VAL A 327 -19.63 12.10 -6.18
C VAL A 327 -19.51 12.50 -7.64
N ALA A 328 -20.00 11.64 -8.55
CA ALA A 328 -19.98 11.79 -10.00
C ALA A 328 -20.19 13.24 -10.53
N PRO A 329 -19.55 13.60 -11.67
CA PRO A 329 -18.67 12.77 -12.47
C PRO A 329 -17.21 13.12 -12.19
N TRP A 330 -16.61 12.53 -11.14
CA TRP A 330 -15.17 12.67 -10.92
C TRP A 330 -14.34 12.09 -12.08
N ALA A 331 -14.92 11.20 -12.90
CA ALA A 331 -14.30 10.66 -14.11
C ALA A 331 -15.21 10.59 -15.37
N GLU A 332 -16.52 10.91 -15.31
CA GLU A 332 -17.42 10.75 -16.49
C GLU A 332 -17.26 11.84 -17.56
N ARG A 333 -16.33 12.78 -17.41
CA ARG A 333 -15.88 13.60 -18.56
C ARG A 333 -14.92 12.86 -19.49
N ILE A 334 -14.65 11.59 -19.20
CA ILE A 334 -13.59 10.86 -19.86
C ILE A 334 -14.09 9.50 -20.41
N ASP A 335 -15.38 9.21 -20.28
CA ASP A 335 -16.03 8.06 -20.93
C ASP A 335 -16.85 8.50 -22.18
N ASP A 336 -16.77 9.80 -22.55
CA ASP A 336 -17.38 10.41 -23.74
C ASP A 336 -16.44 10.46 -24.97
N VAL A 337 -15.32 9.73 -24.94
CA VAL A 337 -14.38 9.57 -26.07
C VAL A 337 -14.03 8.11 -26.29
#